data_AF-A0A7C3G060-F1
#
_entry.id   AF-A0A7C3G060-F1
#
_cell.length_a   1.000
_cell.length_b   1.000
_cell.length_c   1.000
_cell.angle_alpha   90.00
_cell.angle_beta   90.00
_cell.angle_gamma   90.00
#
_symmetry.space_group_name_H-M   'P 1'
#
loop_
_entity.id
_entity.type
_entity.pdbx_description
1 polymer ?
#
loop_
_entity_poly.entity_id
_entity_poly.type
_entity_poly.pdbx_seq_one_letter_code
_entity_poly.pdbx_strand_id
1 'polypeptide(L)'
;MIELSLRYKTDDHLWFTFFHEAGHVRLHGKKEIFVDETQQSVFSEEEREANQFASNRLIPKKAYKEFTGNDNYNHASICEFATTLGIAPGIVVGRLQHDGILTWRTSLNGLKRHFRLVETTNE
;
A
#
# COMPACT_ATOMS: atom_id res chain seq x y z
N MET A 1 4.57 13.92 11.24
CA MET A 1 5.58 12.90 11.60
C MET A 1 5.43 11.76 10.61
N ILE A 2 6.44 10.93 10.36
CA ILE A 2 6.28 9.70 9.58
C ILE A 2 6.57 8.56 10.55
N GLU A 3 5.53 7.81 10.91
CA GLU A 3 5.63 6.63 11.75
C GLU A 3 5.33 5.41 10.90
N LEU A 4 6.23 4.43 10.90
CA LEU A 4 6.07 3.20 10.13
C LEU A 4 5.99 2.03 11.09
N SER A 5 4.81 1.40 11.13
CA SER A 5 4.67 0.10 11.73
C SER A 5 5.04 -0.97 10.71
N LEU A 6 5.97 -1.86 11.06
CA LEU A 6 6.23 -3.08 10.29
C LEU A 6 5.18 -4.17 10.57
N ARG A 7 3.96 -3.82 11.01
CA ARG A 7 2.85 -4.76 11.12
C ARG A 7 2.64 -5.43 9.76
N TYR A 8 2.55 -6.77 9.74
CA TYR A 8 2.54 -7.64 8.55
C TYR A 8 3.84 -7.75 7.74
N LYS A 9 4.80 -6.83 7.90
CA LYS A 9 6.16 -6.88 7.34
C LYS A 9 6.24 -7.07 5.81
N THR A 10 5.22 -6.70 5.05
CA THR A 10 5.22 -6.83 3.59
C THR A 10 5.43 -5.49 2.89
N ASP A 11 5.97 -5.53 1.68
CA ASP A 11 6.20 -4.34 0.84
C ASP A 11 4.95 -3.56 0.50
N ASP A 12 3.82 -4.22 0.24
CA ASP A 12 2.53 -3.54 0.06
C ASP A 12 2.11 -2.71 1.27
N HIS A 13 2.16 -3.28 2.47
CA HIS A 13 1.79 -2.55 3.69
C HIS A 13 2.78 -1.42 3.99
N LEU A 14 4.08 -1.69 3.93
CA LEU A 14 5.10 -0.68 4.21
C LEU A 14 4.93 0.55 3.31
N TRP A 15 4.83 0.33 1.99
CA TRP A 15 4.73 1.42 1.04
C TRP A 15 3.39 2.15 1.13
N PHE A 16 2.30 1.43 1.38
CA PHE A 16 1.00 2.06 1.59
C PHE A 16 1.01 2.98 2.81
N THR A 17 1.46 2.48 3.98
CA THR A 17 1.56 3.28 5.21
C THR A 17 2.46 4.49 5.01
N PHE A 18 3.63 4.33 4.38
CA PHE A 18 4.53 5.46 4.11
C PHE A 18 3.85 6.57 3.31
N PHE A 19 3.17 6.24 2.21
CA PHE A 19 2.50 7.25 1.41
C PHE A 19 1.24 7.80 2.07
N HIS A 20 0.59 7.04 2.95
CA HIS A 20 -0.53 7.52 3.76
C HIS A 20 -0.06 8.63 4.71
N GLU A 21 1.01 8.39 5.49
CA GLU A 21 1.62 9.41 6.34
C GLU A 21 2.11 10.64 5.53
N ALA A 22 2.69 10.41 4.36
CA ALA A 22 3.08 11.49 3.46
C ALA A 22 1.86 12.28 2.94
N GLY A 23 0.71 11.62 2.77
CA GLY A 23 -0.57 12.23 2.47
C GLY A 23 -1.00 13.19 3.56
N HIS A 24 -0.96 12.77 4.83
CA HIS A 24 -1.26 13.65 5.96
C HIS A 24 -0.36 14.89 5.98
N VAL A 25 0.95 14.70 5.84
CA VAL A 25 1.91 15.81 5.80
C VAL A 25 1.58 16.78 4.65
N ARG A 26 1.22 16.24 3.47
CA ARG A 26 1.01 17.04 2.26
C ARG A 26 -0.34 17.75 2.22
N LEU A 27 -1.39 17.15 2.75
CA LEU A 27 -2.78 17.60 2.59
C LEU A 27 -3.30 18.34 3.84
N HIS A 28 -2.87 17.95 5.04
CA HIS A 28 -3.48 18.40 6.30
C HIS A 28 -2.54 19.23 7.18
N GLY A 29 -1.24 19.31 6.84
CA GLY A 29 -0.25 20.12 7.56
C GLY A 29 0.15 19.55 8.93
N LYS A 30 0.81 20.35 9.77
CA LYS A 30 1.31 19.94 11.11
C LYS A 30 0.19 19.83 12.18
N LYS A 31 -0.96 19.24 11.87
CA LYS A 31 -1.92 18.85 12.91
C LYS A 31 -1.65 17.41 13.35
N GLU A 32 -1.84 17.19 14.64
CA GLU A 32 -1.49 15.96 15.35
C GLU A 32 -2.08 14.74 14.64
N ILE A 33 -1.21 13.82 14.28
CA ILE A 33 -1.59 12.47 13.87
C ILE A 33 -2.11 11.83 15.15
N PHE A 34 -3.42 11.63 15.24
CA PHE A 34 -4.00 10.97 16.41
C PHE A 34 -3.58 9.50 16.36
N VAL A 35 -2.53 9.15 17.11
CA VAL A 35 -2.12 7.76 17.39
C VAL A 35 -3.08 7.13 18.41
N ASP A 36 -4.37 7.38 18.23
CA ASP A 36 -5.41 6.76 19.04
C ASP A 36 -6.42 6.16 18.06
N GLU A 37 -6.41 4.82 17.97
CA GLU A 37 -7.37 3.98 17.25
C GLU A 37 -8.77 4.11 17.88
N THR A 38 -9.23 5.32 18.18
CA THR A 38 -10.63 5.57 18.51
C THR A 38 -11.42 5.39 17.21
N GLN A 39 -12.49 4.60 17.24
CA GLN A 39 -13.26 4.28 16.03
C GLN A 39 -13.80 5.51 15.28
N GLN A 40 -13.79 6.70 15.87
CA GLN A 40 -14.20 7.96 15.24
C GLN A 40 -13.11 8.57 14.34
N SER A 41 -11.82 8.33 14.56
CA SER A 41 -10.74 8.95 13.76
C SER A 41 -10.61 8.32 12.37
N VAL A 42 -10.82 7.00 12.27
CA VAL A 42 -10.71 6.20 11.03
C VAL A 42 -11.71 6.61 9.93
N PHE A 43 -12.80 7.28 10.30
CA PHE A 43 -13.83 7.77 9.36
C PHE A 43 -13.73 9.27 9.06
N SER A 44 -12.66 9.94 9.50
CA SER A 44 -12.46 11.35 9.15
C SER A 44 -12.20 11.53 7.66
N GLU A 45 -12.52 12.72 7.15
CA GLU A 45 -12.27 13.06 5.75
C GLU A 45 -10.76 13.08 5.47
N GLU A 46 -9.96 13.49 6.46
CA GLU A 46 -8.50 13.48 6.41
C GLU A 46 -7.93 12.07 6.19
N GLU A 47 -8.38 11.07 6.95
CA GLU A 47 -7.98 9.67 6.74
C GLU A 47 -8.37 9.16 5.34
N ARG A 48 -9.57 9.55 4.86
CA ARG A 48 -10.04 9.19 3.53
C ARG A 48 -9.16 9.80 2.43
N GLU A 49 -8.80 11.07 2.58
CA GLU A 49 -7.93 11.79 1.66
C GLU A 49 -6.51 11.23 1.65
N ALA A 50 -5.93 10.91 2.81
CA ALA A 50 -4.63 10.27 2.93
C ALA A 50 -4.61 8.87 2.30
N ASN A 51 -5.63 8.05 2.55
CA ASN A 51 -5.80 6.74 1.91
C ASN A 51 -5.91 6.85 0.39
N GLN A 52 -6.68 7.81 -0.11
CA GLN A 52 -6.82 8.07 -1.53
C GLN A 52 -5.50 8.57 -2.15
N PHE A 53 -4.77 9.42 -1.43
CA PHE A 53 -3.45 9.89 -1.85
C PHE A 53 -2.46 8.74 -1.97
N ALA A 54 -2.34 7.90 -0.94
CA ALA A 54 -1.42 6.76 -0.92
C ALA A 54 -1.71 5.78 -2.07
N SER A 55 -2.99 5.41 -2.19
CA SER A 55 -3.54 4.58 -3.24
C SER A 55 -3.15 5.06 -4.64
N ASN A 56 -3.37 6.34 -4.94
CA ASN A 56 -3.15 6.90 -6.27
C ASN A 56 -1.69 7.26 -6.54
N ARG A 57 -0.89 7.47 -5.49
CA ARG A 57 0.55 7.70 -5.60
C ARG A 57 1.29 6.42 -5.96
N LEU A 58 0.89 5.29 -5.37
CA LEU A 58 1.45 3.97 -5.67
C LEU A 58 0.99 3.43 -7.01
N ILE A 59 -0.32 3.49 -7.27
CA ILE A 59 -0.92 3.00 -8.51
C ILE A 59 -1.85 4.09 -9.05
N PRO A 60 -1.45 4.82 -10.12
CA PRO A 60 -2.27 5.87 -10.68
C PRO A 60 -3.67 5.36 -11.04
N LYS A 61 -4.71 6.10 -10.63
CA LYS A 61 -6.12 5.71 -10.79
C LYS A 61 -6.48 5.26 -12.21
N LYS A 62 -5.95 5.95 -13.24
CA LYS A 62 -6.19 5.61 -14.64
C LYS A 62 -5.58 4.25 -15.00
N ALA A 63 -4.30 4.05 -14.68
CA ALA A 63 -3.60 2.79 -14.94
C ALA A 63 -4.23 1.62 -14.19
N TYR A 64 -4.65 1.85 -12.93
CA TYR A 64 -5.35 0.82 -12.16
C TYR A 64 -6.68 0.42 -12.80
N LYS A 65 -7.49 1.39 -13.20
CA LYS A 65 -8.78 1.13 -13.86
C LYS A 65 -8.62 0.37 -15.17
N GLU A 66 -7.61 0.73 -15.97
CA GLU A 66 -7.28 0.03 -17.22
C GLU A 66 -6.85 -1.41 -16.94
N PHE A 67 -6.01 -1.63 -15.92
CA PHE A 67 -5.55 -2.95 -15.53
C PHE A 67 -6.70 -3.85 -15.03
N THR A 68 -7.55 -3.34 -14.13
CA THR A 68 -8.70 -4.09 -13.60
C THR A 68 -9.82 -4.28 -14.61
N GLY A 69 -9.85 -3.51 -15.71
CA GLY A 69 -10.82 -3.71 -16.79
C GLY A 69 -10.56 -4.95 -17.63
N ASN A 70 -9.35 -5.52 -17.56
CA ASN A 70 -8.94 -6.66 -18.37
C ASN A 70 -9.21 -8.03 -17.71
N ASP A 71 -9.64 -8.05 -16.44
CA ASP A 71 -9.97 -9.24 -15.64
C ASP A 71 -8.93 -10.39 -15.67
N ASN A 72 -7.66 -10.05 -15.89
CA ASN A 72 -6.56 -11.00 -15.95
C ASN A 72 -5.55 -10.73 -14.83
N TYR A 73 -5.71 -11.43 -13.71
CA TYR A 73 -4.93 -11.24 -12.49
C TYR A 73 -4.00 -12.42 -12.20
N ASN A 74 -3.25 -12.89 -13.20
CA ASN A 74 -2.27 -13.94 -13.01
C ASN A 74 -0.90 -13.37 -12.61
N HIS A 75 0.04 -14.26 -12.27
CA HIS A 75 1.38 -13.85 -11.83
C HIS A 75 2.10 -12.98 -12.87
N ALA A 76 2.08 -13.35 -14.15
CA ALA A 76 2.76 -12.62 -15.21
C ALA A 76 2.13 -11.23 -15.42
N SER A 77 0.80 -11.14 -15.51
CA SER A 77 0.12 -9.86 -15.73
C SER A 77 0.35 -8.87 -14.59
N ILE A 78 0.37 -9.35 -13.34
CA ILE A 78 0.68 -8.51 -12.16
C ILE A 78 2.14 -8.04 -12.19
N CYS A 79 3.09 -8.91 -12.50
CA CYS A 79 4.50 -8.54 -12.60
C CYS A 79 4.76 -7.53 -13.72
N GLU A 80 4.15 -7.73 -14.89
CA GLU A 80 4.24 -6.81 -16.02
C GLU A 80 3.68 -5.44 -15.65
N PHE A 81 2.47 -5.40 -15.08
CA PHE A 81 1.85 -4.15 -14.64
C PHE A 81 2.67 -3.42 -13.58
N ALA A 82 3.21 -4.14 -12.60
CA ALA A 82 4.10 -3.55 -11.60
C ALA A 82 5.38 -2.98 -12.23
N THR A 83 5.93 -3.67 -13.23
CA THR A 83 7.11 -3.23 -13.96
C THR A 83 6.86 -1.94 -14.74
N THR A 84 5.70 -1.80 -15.40
CA THR A 84 5.38 -0.56 -16.15
C THR A 84 5.28 0.67 -15.25
N LEU A 85 4.92 0.47 -13.98
CA LEU A 85 4.83 1.53 -12.96
C LEU A 85 6.12 1.71 -12.15
N GLY A 86 7.10 0.81 -12.28
CA GLY A 86 8.34 0.84 -11.49
C GLY A 86 8.11 0.54 -10.00
N ILE A 87 7.12 -0.29 -9.67
CA ILE A 87 6.76 -0.66 -8.29
C ILE A 87 6.95 -2.15 -8.04
N ALA A 88 6.94 -2.57 -6.78
CA ALA A 88 7.01 -4.00 -6.44
C ALA A 88 5.67 -4.69 -6.75
N PRO A 89 5.66 -5.92 -7.32
CA PRO A 89 4.43 -6.66 -7.61
C PRO A 89 3.54 -6.90 -6.38
N GLY A 90 4.13 -7.05 -5.19
CA GLY A 90 3.41 -7.16 -3.93
C GLY A 90 2.43 -6.01 -3.69
N ILE A 91 2.78 -4.79 -4.10
CA ILE A 91 1.92 -3.59 -3.96
C ILE A 91 0.64 -3.73 -4.79
N VAL A 92 0.75 -4.27 -6.01
CA VAL A 92 -0.41 -4.54 -6.86
C VAL A 92 -1.29 -5.61 -6.22
N VAL A 93 -0.71 -6.71 -5.72
CA VAL A 93 -1.45 -7.77 -5.03
C VAL A 93 -2.19 -7.21 -3.81
N GLY A 94 -1.51 -6.41 -2.98
CA GLY A 94 -2.10 -5.77 -1.81
C GLY A 94 -3.28 -4.89 -2.18
N ARG A 95 -3.16 -4.10 -3.26
CA ARG A 95 -4.26 -3.26 -3.72
C ARG A 95 -5.47 -4.06 -4.23
N LEU A 96 -5.23 -5.10 -5.03
CA LEU A 96 -6.31 -5.97 -5.52
C LEU A 96 -7.03 -6.71 -4.39
N GLN A 97 -6.31 -7.09 -3.32
CA GLN A 97 -6.92 -7.73 -2.14
C GLN A 97 -7.75 -6.74 -1.32
N HIS A 98 -7.22 -5.54 -1.09
CA HIS A 98 -7.94 -4.46 -0.42
C HIS A 98 -9.27 -4.13 -1.13
N ASP A 99 -9.23 -4.07 -2.47
CA ASP A 99 -10.41 -3.76 -3.28
C ASP A 99 -11.32 -4.99 -3.54
N GLY A 100 -11.02 -6.15 -2.94
CA GLY A 100 -11.84 -7.36 -3.01
C GLY A 100 -11.80 -8.11 -4.34
N ILE A 101 -10.90 -7.73 -5.26
CA ILE A 101 -10.72 -8.39 -6.56
C ILE A 101 -9.99 -9.72 -6.39
N LEU A 102 -9.00 -9.76 -5.50
CA LEU A 102 -8.32 -10.99 -5.10
C LEU A 102 -8.71 -11.39 -3.69
N THR A 103 -8.85 -12.69 -3.46
CA THR A 103 -9.00 -13.19 -2.09
C THR A 103 -7.67 -13.10 -1.34
N TRP A 104 -7.75 -13.02 -0.02
CA TRP A 104 -6.56 -13.07 0.85
C TRP A 104 -5.83 -14.43 0.79
N ARG A 105 -6.53 -15.50 0.35
CA ARG A 105 -6.00 -16.86 0.22
C ARG A 105 -5.63 -17.16 -1.24
N THR A 106 -4.72 -16.36 -1.81
CA THR A 106 -4.24 -16.53 -3.19
C THR A 106 -2.77 -16.98 -3.22
N SER A 107 -2.39 -17.76 -4.23
CA SER A 107 -0.98 -18.11 -4.49
C SER A 107 -0.12 -16.89 -4.85
N LEU A 108 -0.76 -15.81 -5.30
CA LEU A 108 -0.12 -14.55 -5.65
C LEU A 108 0.50 -13.82 -4.44
N ASN A 109 0.19 -14.25 -3.22
CA ASN A 109 0.86 -13.75 -2.02
C ASN A 109 2.39 -13.96 -2.07
N GLY A 110 2.89 -14.93 -2.86
CA GLY A 110 4.32 -15.09 -3.12
C GLY A 110 5.00 -13.91 -3.81
N LEU A 111 4.23 -12.98 -4.39
CA LEU A 111 4.74 -11.73 -4.97
C LEU A 111 5.03 -10.65 -3.93
N LYS A 112 4.54 -10.81 -2.69
CA LYS A 112 4.81 -9.89 -1.59
C LYS A 112 6.16 -10.17 -0.98
N ARG A 113 6.99 -9.15 -0.83
CA ARG A 113 8.30 -9.26 -0.21
C ARG A 113 8.17 -9.02 1.28
N HIS A 114 8.78 -9.89 2.08
CA HIS A 114 8.82 -9.73 3.53
C HIS A 114 10.11 -9.06 3.99
N PHE A 115 9.99 -8.03 4.83
CA PHE A 115 11.13 -7.39 5.46
C PHE A 115 11.53 -8.10 6.75
N ARG A 116 12.83 -8.26 6.92
CA ARG A 116 13.46 -8.69 8.16
C ARG A 116 14.52 -7.65 8.52
N LEU A 117 14.38 -7.05 9.70
CA LEU A 117 15.46 -6.27 10.28
C LEU A 117 16.56 -7.24 10.71
N VAL A 118 17.78 -6.98 10.28
CA VAL A 118 18.97 -7.77 10.63
C VAL A 118 19.93 -6.87 11.39
N GLU A 119 20.45 -7.37 12.50
CA GLU A 119 21.54 -6.71 13.22
C GLU A 119 22.85 -7.03 12.51
N THR A 120 23.60 -6.01 12.11
CA THR A 120 24.99 -6.20 11.67
C THR A 120 25.87 -6.23 12.92
N THR A 121 26.32 -7.42 13.31
CA THR A 121 27.48 -7.55 14.19
C THR A 121 28.72 -7.19 13.37
N ASN A 122 29.36 -6.08 13.71
CA ASN A 122 30.71 -5.79 13.22
C ASN A 122 31.66 -6.77 13.94
N GLU A 123 32.20 -7.75 13.21
CA GLU A 123 33.44 -8.43 13.57
C GLU A 123 34.65 -7.62 13.08
#